data_AF-A0A673J8C2-F1
#
_entry.id   AF-A0A673J8C2-F1
#
_cell.length_a   1.000
_cell.length_b   1.000
_cell.length_c   1.000
_cell.angle_alpha   90.00
_cell.angle_beta   90.00
_cell.angle_gamma   90.00
#
_symmetry.space_group_name_H-M   'P 1'
#
loop_
_entity.id
_entity.type
_entity.pdbx_description
1 polymer ?
#
loop_
_entity_poly.entity_id
_entity_poly.type
_entity_poly.pdbx_seq_one_letter_code
_entity_poly.pdbx_strand_id
1 'polypeptide(L)'
;MKREVPAGPRDVKCDVCKGRKLKAIKSCLVCLASYCQTHIRPHYESEAFKKHKLVNASSNLQQQICSQHHKALEIYCYNDQKCICVVCMGDQHSGHNTVSAAAEMAKKQEELKIKKRDFTQKITDIGKKVQAFRKAVDSHKRSAQAVVEHSDRIFNELIRSIQKRRGEVRELIRAQEKKEIVQINEHIQKLEQELSNLQNENDKLGPLLHTEDNIHFFQNYSSQSGVYLCTTSPRDVNDLLTFENVDKSVSELNSQLVKLCEEHMGKISKKVADVQIFKTTRLQ
;
A
#
# COMPACT_ATOMS: atom_id res chain seq x y z
N MET A 1 -68.11 7.64 11.08
CA MET A 1 -68.20 6.51 10.11
C MET A 1 -66.84 6.30 9.46
N LYS A 2 -66.25 5.10 9.53
CA LYS A 2 -64.97 4.81 8.84
C LYS A 2 -65.22 4.82 7.33
N ARG A 3 -64.52 5.71 6.59
CA ARG A 3 -64.64 5.83 5.13
C ARG A 3 -64.21 4.52 4.45
N GLU A 4 -64.98 4.07 3.46
CA GLU A 4 -64.65 2.88 2.67
C GLU A 4 -63.53 3.20 1.68
N VAL A 5 -62.47 2.37 1.68
CA VAL A 5 -61.28 2.58 0.85
C VAL A 5 -61.31 1.60 -0.34
N PRO A 6 -61.24 2.10 -1.59
CA PRO A 6 -61.05 1.26 -2.77
C PRO A 6 -59.77 0.42 -2.65
N ALA A 7 -59.80 -0.84 -3.11
CA ALA A 7 -58.62 -1.71 -3.06
C ALA A 7 -57.52 -1.22 -4.03
N GLY A 8 -56.30 -1.04 -3.52
CA GLY A 8 -55.11 -0.80 -4.34
C GLY A 8 -54.54 -2.07 -4.98
N PRO A 9 -53.47 -1.97 -5.79
CA PRO A 9 -52.88 -3.10 -6.51
C PRO A 9 -52.38 -4.26 -5.63
N ARG A 10 -52.02 -3.97 -4.37
CA ARG A 10 -51.51 -4.95 -3.39
C ARG A 10 -52.54 -5.33 -2.32
N ASP A 11 -53.74 -4.76 -2.37
CA ASP A 11 -54.78 -5.04 -1.38
C ASP A 11 -55.60 -6.26 -1.78
N VAL A 12 -56.01 -7.05 -0.78
CA VAL A 12 -57.02 -8.10 -0.96
C VAL A 12 -58.36 -7.43 -1.27
N LYS A 13 -58.98 -7.81 -2.37
CA LYS A 13 -60.26 -7.24 -2.83
C LYS A 13 -61.43 -7.95 -2.12
N CYS A 14 -62.52 -7.22 -1.89
CA CYS A 14 -63.76 -7.82 -1.42
C CYS A 14 -64.45 -8.62 -2.52
N ASP A 15 -64.80 -9.87 -2.24
CA ASP A 15 -65.38 -10.77 -3.24
C ASP A 15 -66.85 -10.41 -3.55
N VAL A 16 -67.56 -9.83 -2.59
CA VAL A 16 -68.99 -9.50 -2.69
C VAL A 16 -69.30 -8.18 -3.41
N CYS A 17 -68.38 -7.19 -3.37
CA CYS A 17 -68.62 -5.89 -4.00
C CYS A 17 -68.96 -6.04 -5.49
N LYS A 18 -70.11 -5.50 -5.92
CA LYS A 18 -70.45 -5.36 -7.34
C LYS A 18 -69.82 -4.07 -7.87
N GLY A 19 -69.10 -4.12 -8.98
CA GLY A 19 -68.36 -2.98 -9.54
C GLY A 19 -67.00 -2.73 -8.87
N ARG A 20 -66.72 -1.48 -8.47
CA ARG A 20 -65.42 -1.10 -7.89
C ARG A 20 -65.17 -1.88 -6.59
N LYS A 21 -64.13 -2.72 -6.58
CA LYS A 21 -63.80 -3.57 -5.43
C LYS A 21 -63.19 -2.74 -4.30
N LEU A 22 -63.76 -2.86 -3.11
CA LEU A 22 -63.24 -2.27 -1.88
C LEU A 22 -62.17 -3.17 -1.25
N LYS A 23 -61.29 -2.57 -0.44
CA LYS A 23 -60.30 -3.31 0.35
C LYS A 23 -60.99 -4.23 1.35
N ALA A 24 -60.67 -5.52 1.29
CA ALA A 24 -61.11 -6.48 2.28
C ALA A 24 -60.35 -6.27 3.60
N ILE A 25 -61.08 -6.38 4.71
CA ILE A 25 -60.53 -6.28 6.07
C ILE A 25 -60.46 -7.63 6.77
N LYS A 26 -61.35 -8.55 6.41
CA LYS A 26 -61.42 -9.90 6.96
C LYS A 26 -61.73 -10.91 5.86
N SER A 27 -61.23 -12.12 6.03
CA SER A 27 -61.62 -13.29 5.25
C SER A 27 -62.34 -14.28 6.16
N CYS A 28 -63.37 -14.93 5.64
CA CYS A 28 -64.07 -16.00 6.34
C CYS A 28 -63.54 -17.35 5.89
N LEU A 29 -63.08 -18.18 6.84
CA LEU A 29 -62.57 -19.52 6.55
C LEU A 29 -63.67 -20.54 6.25
N VAL A 30 -64.93 -20.18 6.44
CA VAL A 30 -66.10 -21.02 6.12
C VAL A 30 -66.65 -20.65 4.74
N CYS A 31 -66.89 -19.36 4.49
CA CYS A 31 -67.39 -18.88 3.20
C CYS A 31 -66.32 -18.86 2.10
N LEU A 32 -65.04 -19.02 2.47
CA LEU A 32 -63.89 -18.95 1.56
C LEU A 32 -63.81 -17.65 0.76
N ALA A 33 -64.27 -16.56 1.37
CA ALA A 33 -64.37 -15.25 0.75
C ALA A 33 -63.83 -14.14 1.67
N SER A 34 -63.41 -13.04 1.05
CA SER A 34 -62.87 -11.84 1.66
C SER A 34 -63.86 -10.68 1.58
N TYR A 35 -64.02 -9.95 2.68
CA TYR A 35 -65.07 -8.97 2.87
C TYR A 35 -64.51 -7.61 3.26
N CYS A 36 -65.04 -6.55 2.65
CA CYS A 36 -64.86 -5.17 3.12
C CYS A 36 -65.71 -4.92 4.38
N GLN A 37 -65.57 -3.73 4.97
CA GLN A 37 -66.24 -3.36 6.22
C GLN A 37 -67.77 -3.51 6.17
N THR A 38 -68.40 -3.27 5.02
CA THR A 38 -69.85 -3.41 4.87
C THR A 38 -70.26 -4.86 4.70
N HIS A 39 -69.60 -5.61 3.82
CA HIS A 39 -69.98 -7.00 3.54
C HIS A 39 -69.60 -8.00 4.64
N ILE A 40 -68.75 -7.62 5.60
CA ILE A 40 -68.46 -8.48 6.75
C ILE A 40 -69.52 -8.38 7.86
N ARG A 41 -70.33 -7.31 7.89
CA ARG A 41 -71.32 -7.07 8.97
C ARG A 41 -72.22 -8.27 9.27
N PRO A 42 -72.74 -9.02 8.28
CA PRO A 42 -73.56 -10.20 8.58
C PRO A 42 -72.83 -11.23 9.45
N HIS A 43 -71.50 -11.36 9.34
CA HIS A 43 -70.71 -12.26 10.17
C HIS A 43 -70.58 -11.81 11.64
N TYR A 44 -70.92 -10.57 11.94
CA TYR A 44 -70.95 -10.05 13.31
C TYR A 44 -72.36 -9.92 13.87
N GLU A 45 -73.34 -9.67 13.01
CA GLU A 45 -74.69 -9.30 13.41
C GLU A 45 -75.68 -10.47 13.31
N SER A 46 -75.53 -11.36 12.33
CA SER A 46 -76.47 -12.48 12.12
C SER A 46 -76.05 -13.72 12.89
N GLU A 47 -76.99 -14.32 13.63
CA GLU A 47 -76.79 -15.57 14.37
C GLU A 47 -76.33 -16.73 13.48
N ALA A 48 -76.74 -16.74 12.20
CA ALA A 48 -76.33 -17.77 11.24
C ALA A 48 -74.84 -17.69 10.90
N PHE A 49 -74.25 -16.48 10.87
CA PHE A 49 -72.87 -16.25 10.43
C PHE A 49 -71.91 -15.91 11.58
N LYS A 50 -72.41 -15.57 12.78
CA LYS A 50 -71.58 -15.27 13.97
C LYS A 50 -70.59 -16.37 14.34
N LYS A 51 -70.91 -17.63 14.04
CA LYS A 51 -70.05 -18.79 14.33
C LYS A 51 -68.93 -18.98 13.31
N HIS A 52 -68.92 -18.23 12.22
CA HIS A 52 -67.89 -18.34 11.19
C HIS A 52 -66.56 -17.77 11.68
N LYS A 53 -65.47 -18.53 11.49
CA LYS A 53 -64.12 -18.08 11.84
C LYS A 53 -63.63 -17.03 10.85
N LEU A 54 -63.34 -15.84 11.36
CA LEU A 54 -62.80 -14.72 10.59
C LEU A 54 -61.31 -14.51 10.88
N VAL A 55 -60.53 -14.35 9.83
CA VAL A 55 -59.10 -14.00 9.89
C VAL A 55 -58.85 -12.68 9.18
N ASN A 56 -57.66 -12.10 9.35
CA ASN A 56 -57.28 -10.92 8.56
C ASN A 56 -57.29 -11.26 7.07
N ALA A 57 -57.71 -10.30 6.25
CA ALA A 57 -57.78 -10.52 4.81
C ALA A 57 -56.42 -10.97 4.26
N SER A 58 -56.41 -12.09 3.55
CA SER A 58 -55.20 -12.72 3.00
C SER A 58 -55.39 -13.01 1.52
N SER A 59 -54.40 -12.66 0.70
CA SER A 59 -54.39 -13.01 -0.73
C SER A 59 -54.28 -14.51 -0.96
N ASN A 60 -53.79 -15.23 0.06
CA ASN A 60 -53.51 -16.66 0.00
C ASN A 60 -54.58 -17.47 0.77
N LEU A 61 -55.81 -16.95 0.86
CA LEU A 61 -56.90 -17.60 1.59
C LEU A 61 -57.10 -19.06 1.19
N GLN A 62 -57.05 -19.36 -0.12
CA GLN A 62 -57.19 -20.73 -0.63
C GLN A 62 -56.06 -21.66 -0.19
N GLN A 63 -54.84 -21.14 -0.01
CA GLN A 63 -53.70 -21.92 0.51
C GLN A 63 -53.82 -22.23 2.01
N GLN A 64 -54.74 -21.58 2.72
CA GLN A 64 -55.01 -21.83 4.15
C GLN A 64 -56.08 -22.90 4.35
N ILE A 65 -56.59 -23.50 3.27
CA ILE A 65 -57.71 -24.44 3.28
C ILE A 65 -57.25 -25.78 2.72
N CYS A 66 -57.63 -26.86 3.38
CA CYS A 66 -57.40 -28.21 2.90
C CYS A 66 -58.18 -28.45 1.61
N SER A 67 -57.49 -28.84 0.55
CA SER A 67 -58.08 -29.13 -0.77
C SER A 67 -59.04 -30.32 -0.75
N GLN A 68 -58.85 -31.29 0.15
CA GLN A 68 -59.73 -32.47 0.26
C GLN A 68 -60.97 -32.18 1.11
N HIS A 69 -60.76 -31.61 2.29
CA HIS A 69 -61.81 -31.49 3.30
C HIS A 69 -62.48 -30.11 3.37
N HIS A 70 -61.95 -29.12 2.64
CA HIS A 70 -62.46 -27.74 2.63
C HIS A 70 -62.54 -27.13 4.04
N LYS A 71 -61.61 -27.52 4.92
CA LYS A 71 -61.44 -27.01 6.29
C LYS A 71 -60.10 -26.30 6.42
N ALA A 72 -60.02 -25.34 7.34
CA ALA A 72 -58.80 -24.58 7.60
C ALA A 72 -57.62 -25.47 8.04
N LEU A 73 -56.41 -25.13 7.58
CA LEU A 73 -55.15 -25.80 7.91
C LEU A 73 -54.59 -25.24 9.22
N GLU A 74 -55.14 -25.69 10.35
CA GLU A 74 -54.85 -25.12 11.68
C GLU A 74 -53.92 -25.98 12.53
N ILE A 75 -53.52 -27.14 12.02
CA ILE A 75 -52.73 -28.15 12.73
C ILE A 75 -51.43 -28.35 11.97
N TYR A 76 -50.29 -28.31 12.63
CA TYR A 76 -49.00 -28.66 12.04
C TYR A 76 -48.65 -30.11 12.37
N CYS A 77 -48.34 -30.90 11.35
CA CYS A 77 -47.86 -32.27 11.51
C CYS A 77 -46.34 -32.29 11.45
N TYR A 78 -45.67 -32.80 12.49
CA TYR A 78 -44.20 -32.87 12.55
C TYR A 78 -43.63 -33.90 11.58
N ASN A 79 -44.32 -35.05 11.43
CA ASN A 79 -43.88 -36.13 10.55
C ASN A 79 -43.83 -35.69 9.08
N ASP A 80 -44.85 -34.97 8.63
CA ASP A 80 -44.99 -34.53 7.23
C ASP A 80 -44.57 -33.07 7.00
N GLN A 81 -44.19 -32.36 8.06
CA GLN A 81 -43.73 -30.96 8.04
C GLN A 81 -44.66 -29.99 7.28
N LYS A 82 -45.97 -30.17 7.45
CA LYS A 82 -46.99 -29.37 6.76
C LYS A 82 -48.17 -29.04 7.66
N CYS A 83 -48.88 -27.97 7.32
CA CYS A 83 -50.16 -27.67 7.94
C CYS A 83 -51.26 -28.55 7.33
N ILE A 84 -52.08 -29.16 8.19
CA ILE A 84 -53.20 -30.04 7.88
C ILE A 84 -54.48 -29.52 8.55
N CYS A 85 -55.64 -30.00 8.12
CA CYS A 85 -56.91 -29.69 8.79
C CYS A 85 -57.26 -30.74 9.86
N VAL A 86 -58.28 -30.47 10.66
CA VAL A 86 -58.74 -31.37 11.74
C VAL A 86 -59.20 -32.74 11.25
N VAL A 87 -59.77 -32.83 10.04
CA VAL A 87 -60.20 -34.12 9.47
C VAL A 87 -58.99 -34.96 9.06
N CYS A 88 -58.01 -34.35 8.38
CA CYS A 88 -56.74 -34.99 8.03
C CYS A 88 -56.02 -35.58 9.24
N MET A 89 -56.06 -34.91 10.39
CA MET A 89 -55.43 -35.38 11.64
C MET A 89 -56.01 -36.72 12.11
N GLY A 90 -57.32 -36.93 11.97
CA GLY A 90 -57.98 -38.17 12.39
C GLY A 90 -57.96 -39.30 11.35
N ASP A 91 -57.62 -38.97 10.10
CA ASP A 91 -57.63 -39.90 8.96
C ASP A 91 -56.18 -40.21 8.53
N GLN A 92 -55.73 -39.64 7.41
CA GLN A 92 -54.39 -39.88 6.83
C GLN A 92 -53.21 -39.60 7.77
N HIS A 93 -53.38 -38.72 8.76
CA HIS A 93 -52.34 -38.35 9.73
C HIS A 93 -52.62 -38.91 11.13
N SER A 94 -53.48 -39.95 11.24
CA SER A 94 -53.77 -40.61 12.50
C SER A 94 -52.51 -41.22 13.10
N GLY A 95 -52.25 -40.94 14.38
CA GLY A 95 -51.04 -41.36 15.08
C GLY A 95 -49.78 -40.52 14.80
N HIS A 96 -49.83 -39.51 13.93
CA HIS A 96 -48.71 -38.58 13.75
C HIS A 96 -48.60 -37.60 14.93
N ASN A 97 -47.40 -37.11 15.18
CA ASN A 97 -47.19 -36.05 16.17
C ASN A 97 -47.66 -34.72 15.58
N THR A 98 -48.63 -34.08 16.24
CA THR A 98 -49.27 -32.86 15.76
C THR A 98 -49.39 -31.81 16.85
N VAL A 99 -49.44 -30.53 16.44
CA VAL A 99 -49.61 -29.38 17.32
C VAL A 99 -50.43 -28.31 16.59
N SER A 100 -50.95 -27.30 17.29
CA SER A 100 -51.52 -26.13 16.63
C SER A 100 -50.48 -25.44 15.73
N ALA A 101 -50.84 -25.15 14.48
CA ALA A 101 -49.99 -24.43 13.54
C ALA A 101 -49.59 -23.04 14.07
N ALA A 102 -50.47 -22.39 14.84
CA ALA A 102 -50.17 -21.11 15.47
C ALA A 102 -49.07 -21.23 16.54
N ALA A 103 -49.10 -22.30 17.34
CA ALA A 103 -48.11 -22.54 18.37
C ALA A 103 -46.73 -22.90 17.78
N GLU A 104 -46.69 -23.78 16.78
CA GLU A 104 -45.43 -24.11 16.09
C GLU A 104 -44.85 -22.90 15.35
N MET A 105 -45.69 -22.10 14.68
CA MET A 105 -45.26 -20.85 14.07
C MET A 105 -44.65 -19.89 15.10
N ALA A 106 -45.28 -19.72 16.26
CA ALA A 106 -44.74 -18.87 17.32
C ALA A 106 -43.36 -19.35 17.80
N LYS A 107 -43.20 -20.66 18.00
CA LYS A 107 -41.90 -21.29 18.33
C LYS A 107 -40.85 -21.04 17.25
N LYS A 108 -41.17 -21.31 15.98
CA LYS A 108 -40.25 -21.10 14.84
C LYS A 108 -39.90 -19.63 14.61
N GLN A 109 -40.84 -18.73 14.86
CA GLN A 109 -40.56 -17.29 14.81
C GLN A 109 -39.57 -16.86 15.89
N GLU A 110 -39.63 -17.43 17.09
CA GLU A 110 -38.64 -17.14 18.13
C GLU A 110 -37.26 -17.71 17.79
N GLU A 111 -37.19 -18.94 17.26
CA GLU A 111 -35.95 -19.51 16.72
C GLU A 111 -35.32 -18.60 15.65
N LEU A 112 -36.13 -18.06 14.73
CA LEU A 112 -35.68 -17.13 13.69
C LEU A 112 -35.19 -15.79 14.26
N LYS A 113 -35.84 -15.26 15.30
CA LYS A 113 -35.38 -14.02 15.97
C LYS A 113 -34.01 -14.24 16.62
N ILE A 114 -33.79 -15.37 17.27
CA ILE A 114 -32.48 -15.70 17.86
C ILE A 114 -31.40 -15.78 16.77
N LYS A 115 -31.65 -16.52 15.69
CA LYS A 115 -30.73 -16.59 14.54
C LYS A 115 -30.45 -15.22 13.92
N LYS A 116 -31.48 -14.37 13.79
CA LYS A 116 -31.33 -13.01 13.27
C LYS A 116 -30.44 -12.15 14.18
N ARG A 117 -30.57 -12.26 15.51
CA ARG A 117 -29.69 -11.57 16.47
C ARG A 117 -28.25 -12.06 16.33
N ASP A 118 -28.02 -13.37 16.26
CA ASP A 118 -26.68 -13.96 16.06
C ASP A 118 -26.02 -13.44 14.77
N PHE A 119 -26.75 -13.43 13.64
CA PHE A 119 -26.22 -12.87 12.39
C PHE A 119 -25.93 -11.37 12.48
N THR A 120 -26.80 -10.60 13.13
CA THR A 120 -26.58 -9.15 13.31
C THR A 120 -25.32 -8.88 14.12
N GLN A 121 -25.08 -9.69 15.16
CA GLN A 121 -23.86 -9.62 15.96
C GLN A 121 -22.62 -9.97 15.12
N LYS A 122 -22.64 -11.11 14.40
CA LYS A 122 -21.54 -11.54 13.52
C LYS A 122 -21.21 -10.51 12.44
N ILE A 123 -22.22 -9.91 11.81
CA ILE A 123 -22.04 -8.83 10.82
C ILE A 123 -21.32 -7.65 11.46
N THR A 124 -21.74 -7.25 12.67
CA THR A 124 -21.12 -6.14 13.40
C THR A 124 -19.66 -6.46 13.75
N ASP A 125 -19.38 -7.67 14.23
CA ASP A 125 -18.03 -8.07 14.64
C ASP A 125 -17.08 -8.21 13.46
N ILE A 126 -17.52 -8.81 12.36
CA ILE A 126 -16.75 -8.86 11.12
C ILE A 126 -16.53 -7.44 10.57
N GLY A 127 -17.55 -6.58 10.61
CA GLY A 127 -17.42 -5.18 10.20
C GLY A 127 -16.35 -4.43 10.98
N LYS A 128 -16.31 -4.60 12.31
CA LYS A 128 -15.25 -4.03 13.17
C LYS A 128 -13.87 -4.56 12.81
N LYS A 129 -13.73 -5.88 12.58
CA LYS A 129 -12.45 -6.49 12.16
C LYS A 129 -11.98 -5.93 10.82
N VAL A 130 -12.86 -5.82 9.83
CA VAL A 130 -12.54 -5.23 8.52
C VAL A 130 -12.06 -3.78 8.68
N GLN A 131 -12.73 -2.98 9.51
CA GLN A 131 -12.30 -1.60 9.77
C GLN A 131 -10.93 -1.55 10.46
N ALA A 132 -10.67 -2.43 11.42
CA ALA A 132 -9.37 -2.51 12.08
C ALA A 132 -8.25 -2.88 11.09
N PHE A 133 -8.49 -3.85 10.19
CA PHE A 133 -7.53 -4.19 9.15
C PHE A 133 -7.28 -3.05 8.17
N ARG A 134 -8.32 -2.30 7.75
CA ARG A 134 -8.13 -1.11 6.90
C ARG A 134 -7.23 -0.08 7.57
N LYS A 135 -7.47 0.23 8.85
CA LYS A 135 -6.61 1.14 9.64
C LYS A 135 -5.17 0.61 9.76
N ALA A 136 -4.99 -0.70 9.95
CA ALA A 136 -3.66 -1.31 10.01
C ALA A 136 -2.90 -1.18 8.68
N VAL A 137 -3.57 -1.41 7.55
CA VAL A 137 -3.01 -1.21 6.20
C VAL A 137 -2.58 0.25 5.99
N ASP A 138 -3.44 1.21 6.32
CA ASP A 138 -3.11 2.63 6.17
C ASP A 138 -1.97 3.07 7.08
N SER A 139 -1.91 2.54 8.31
CA SER A 139 -0.79 2.77 9.23
C SER A 139 0.51 2.19 8.70
N HIS A 140 0.48 0.96 8.17
CA HIS A 140 1.65 0.30 7.61
C HIS A 140 2.18 1.04 6.39
N LYS A 141 1.30 1.48 5.47
CA LYS A 141 1.66 2.32 4.32
C LYS A 141 2.35 3.61 4.75
N ARG A 142 1.77 4.35 5.70
CA ARG A 142 2.36 5.60 6.22
C ARG A 142 3.72 5.36 6.87
N SER A 143 3.85 4.30 7.67
CA SER A 143 5.12 3.95 8.30
C SER A 143 6.19 3.57 7.27
N ALA A 144 5.84 2.77 6.26
CA ALA A 144 6.77 2.40 5.19
C ALA A 144 7.25 3.63 4.41
N GLN A 145 6.33 4.50 4.03
CA GLN A 145 6.64 5.75 3.33
C GLN A 145 7.58 6.65 4.15
N ALA A 146 7.31 6.81 5.45
CA ALA A 146 8.16 7.61 6.33
C ALA A 146 9.59 7.06 6.43
N VAL A 147 9.75 5.73 6.46
CA VAL A 147 11.07 5.09 6.46
C VAL A 147 11.76 5.28 5.12
N VAL A 148 11.07 5.12 3.99
CA VAL A 148 11.63 5.37 2.65
C VAL A 148 12.15 6.81 2.55
N GLU A 149 11.34 7.80 2.90
CA GLU A 149 11.74 9.21 2.85
C GLU A 149 12.92 9.51 3.78
N HIS A 150 12.96 8.90 4.96
CA HIS A 150 14.06 9.07 5.88
C HIS A 150 15.36 8.43 5.36
N SER A 151 15.27 7.21 4.81
CA SER A 151 16.40 6.53 4.17
C SER A 151 16.94 7.32 2.99
N ASP A 152 16.07 7.84 2.12
CA ASP A 152 16.46 8.68 0.99
C ASP A 152 17.19 9.94 1.45
N ARG A 153 16.73 10.59 2.53
CA ARG A 153 17.44 11.74 3.11
C ARG A 153 18.86 11.37 3.54
N ILE A 154 19.02 10.26 4.24
CA ILE A 154 20.35 9.78 4.70
C ILE A 154 21.26 9.48 3.51
N PHE A 155 20.78 8.74 2.50
CA PHE A 155 21.59 8.43 1.32
C PHE A 155 21.97 9.69 0.54
N ASN A 156 21.07 10.66 0.43
CA ASN A 156 21.38 11.95 -0.19
C ASN A 156 22.47 12.73 0.58
N GLU A 157 22.45 12.71 1.91
CA GLU A 157 23.51 13.30 2.74
C GLU A 157 24.86 12.61 2.52
N LEU A 158 24.87 11.27 2.45
CA LEU A 158 26.08 10.49 2.14
C LEU A 158 26.64 10.83 0.76
N ILE A 159 25.78 10.90 -0.27
CA ILE A 159 26.17 11.28 -1.63
C ILE A 159 26.81 12.66 -1.63
N ARG A 160 26.20 13.65 -0.95
CA ARG A 160 26.77 15.01 -0.84
C ARG A 160 28.14 15.00 -0.16
N SER A 161 28.28 14.23 0.93
CA SER A 161 29.55 14.10 1.65
C SER A 161 30.65 13.50 0.77
N ILE A 162 30.35 12.41 0.04
CA ILE A 162 31.29 11.76 -0.89
C ILE A 162 31.66 12.71 -2.04
N GLN A 163 30.69 13.43 -2.60
CA GLN A 163 30.93 14.42 -3.65
C GLN A 163 31.84 15.56 -3.17
N LYS A 164 31.68 16.01 -1.92
CA LYS A 164 32.57 17.00 -1.29
C LYS A 164 33.99 16.46 -1.17
N ARG A 165 34.17 15.26 -0.59
CA ARG A 165 35.50 14.62 -0.46
C ARG A 165 36.18 14.40 -1.82
N ARG A 166 35.41 14.05 -2.85
CA ARG A 166 35.90 13.97 -4.24
C ARG A 166 36.47 15.31 -4.73
N GLY A 167 35.82 16.43 -4.37
CA GLY A 167 36.32 17.78 -4.65
C GLY A 167 37.64 18.04 -3.94
N GLU A 168 37.72 17.75 -2.65
CA GLU A 168 38.93 17.95 -1.83
C GLU A 168 40.14 17.16 -2.38
N VAL A 169 39.96 15.88 -2.73
CA VAL A 169 41.03 15.07 -3.35
C VAL A 169 41.52 15.68 -4.66
N ARG A 170 40.59 16.17 -5.50
CA ARG A 170 40.93 16.84 -6.76
C ARG A 170 41.74 18.12 -6.51
N GLU A 171 41.33 18.94 -5.56
CA GLU A 171 42.02 20.18 -5.21
C GLU A 171 43.44 19.91 -4.71
N LEU A 172 43.63 18.89 -3.86
CA LEU A 172 44.96 18.48 -3.37
C LEU A 172 45.90 18.07 -4.51
N ILE A 173 45.42 17.23 -5.44
CA ILE A 173 46.21 16.80 -6.60
C ILE A 173 46.61 18.01 -7.46
N ARG A 174 45.65 18.88 -7.80
CA ARG A 174 45.91 20.06 -8.65
C ARG A 174 46.81 21.09 -7.97
N ALA A 175 46.70 21.27 -6.66
CA ALA A 175 47.58 22.16 -5.91
C ALA A 175 49.03 21.66 -5.94
N GLN A 176 49.24 20.36 -5.72
CA GLN A 176 50.57 19.75 -5.74
C GLN A 176 51.16 19.75 -7.15
N GLU A 177 50.39 19.38 -8.18
CA GLU A 177 50.79 19.47 -9.59
C GLU A 177 51.25 20.89 -9.95
N LYS A 178 50.43 21.90 -9.65
CA LYS A 178 50.78 23.30 -9.94
C LYS A 178 52.05 23.73 -9.21
N LYS A 179 52.22 23.34 -7.94
CA LYS A 179 53.38 23.69 -7.13
C LYS A 179 54.67 23.14 -7.75
N GLU A 180 54.70 21.86 -8.08
CA GLU A 180 55.89 21.21 -8.67
C GLU A 180 56.20 21.78 -10.06
N ILE A 181 55.18 22.04 -10.89
CA ILE A 181 55.37 22.65 -12.22
C ILE A 181 55.99 24.05 -12.11
N VAL A 182 55.52 24.89 -11.18
CA VAL A 182 56.10 26.23 -10.96
C VAL A 182 57.56 26.11 -10.56
N GLN A 183 57.88 25.23 -9.61
CA GLN A 183 59.25 25.03 -9.14
C GLN A 183 60.19 24.53 -10.24
N ILE A 184 59.74 23.59 -11.07
CA ILE A 184 60.53 23.05 -12.18
C ILE A 184 60.75 24.13 -13.24
N ASN A 185 59.73 24.90 -13.61
CA ASN A 185 59.86 25.96 -14.61
C ASN A 185 60.80 27.09 -14.15
N GLU A 186 60.76 27.48 -12.88
CA GLU A 186 61.72 28.44 -12.31
C GLU A 186 63.16 27.91 -12.37
N HIS A 187 63.36 26.60 -12.24
CA HIS A 187 64.68 25.98 -12.37
C HIS A 187 65.13 25.91 -13.83
N ILE A 188 64.23 25.54 -14.75
CA ILE A 188 64.49 25.54 -16.20
C ILE A 188 64.93 26.94 -16.66
N GLN A 189 64.22 28.00 -16.28
CA GLN A 189 64.57 29.37 -16.66
C GLN A 189 65.99 29.77 -16.20
N LYS A 190 66.40 29.34 -15.01
CA LYS A 190 67.77 29.58 -14.51
C LYS A 190 68.81 28.83 -15.35
N LEU A 191 68.53 27.58 -15.69
CA LEU A 191 69.41 26.77 -16.54
C LEU A 191 69.49 27.32 -17.97
N GLU A 192 68.39 27.76 -18.56
CA GLU A 192 68.35 28.40 -19.88
C GLU A 192 69.16 29.71 -19.91
N GLN A 193 69.05 30.52 -18.85
CA GLN A 193 69.83 31.76 -18.73
C GLN A 193 71.32 31.46 -18.61
N GLU A 194 71.71 30.45 -17.82
CA GLU A 194 73.10 30.04 -17.68
C GLU A 194 73.66 29.44 -18.96
N LEU A 195 72.87 28.64 -19.68
CA LEU A 195 73.21 28.12 -21.00
C LEU A 195 73.47 29.26 -21.98
N SER A 196 72.59 30.27 -22.03
CA SER A 196 72.77 31.44 -22.89
C SER A 196 74.02 32.25 -22.54
N ASN A 197 74.31 32.42 -21.24
CA ASN A 197 75.53 33.08 -20.80
C ASN A 197 76.78 32.31 -21.21
N LEU A 198 76.80 30.98 -21.02
CA LEU A 198 77.91 30.12 -21.42
C LEU A 198 78.11 30.12 -22.94
N GLN A 199 77.03 30.09 -23.72
CA GLN A 199 77.10 30.22 -25.18
C GLN A 199 77.72 31.55 -25.59
N ASN A 200 77.29 32.66 -24.98
CA ASN A 200 77.84 33.99 -25.27
C ASN A 200 79.33 34.08 -24.90
N GLU A 201 79.75 33.55 -23.75
CA GLU A 201 81.16 33.48 -23.39
C GLU A 201 81.96 32.59 -24.35
N ASN A 202 81.42 31.45 -24.77
CA ASN A 202 82.04 30.57 -25.75
C ASN A 202 82.20 31.24 -27.14
N ASP A 203 81.17 31.96 -27.60
CA ASP A 203 81.19 32.63 -28.91
C ASP A 203 82.26 33.75 -28.97
N LYS A 204 82.54 34.41 -27.83
CA LYS A 204 83.63 35.39 -27.72
C LYS A 204 85.03 34.78 -27.86
N LEU A 205 85.20 33.50 -27.52
CA LEU A 205 86.48 32.80 -27.65
C LEU A 205 86.80 32.48 -29.12
N GLY A 206 85.78 32.27 -29.96
CA GLY A 206 85.95 31.91 -31.37
C GLY A 206 86.88 32.84 -32.16
N PRO A 207 86.59 34.16 -32.23
CA PRO A 207 87.45 35.13 -32.92
C PRO A 207 88.88 35.21 -32.37
N LEU A 208 89.06 35.02 -31.06
CA LEU A 208 90.37 35.05 -30.41
C LEU A 208 91.23 33.82 -30.72
N LEU A 209 90.61 32.65 -30.88
CA LEU A 209 91.34 31.44 -31.28
C LEU A 209 91.87 31.51 -32.71
N HIS A 210 91.25 32.31 -33.58
CA HIS A 210 91.56 32.37 -35.01
C HIS A 210 92.26 33.68 -35.44
N THR A 211 92.66 34.53 -34.48
CA THR A 211 93.35 35.79 -34.80
C THR A 211 94.84 35.52 -35.09
N GLU A 212 95.37 36.12 -36.16
CA GLU A 212 96.82 36.12 -36.44
C GLU A 212 97.54 37.35 -35.83
N ASP A 213 96.78 38.32 -35.30
CA ASP A 213 97.31 39.50 -34.61
C ASP A 213 97.63 39.18 -33.14
N ASN A 214 98.93 39.06 -32.86
CA ASN A 214 99.48 38.78 -31.53
C ASN A 214 99.13 39.85 -30.49
N ILE A 215 99.03 41.13 -30.87
CA ILE A 215 98.73 42.23 -29.94
C ILE A 215 97.24 42.15 -29.55
N HIS A 216 96.36 42.00 -30.54
CA HIS A 216 94.92 41.83 -30.31
C HIS A 216 94.61 40.58 -29.47
N PHE A 217 95.34 39.48 -29.70
CA PHE A 217 95.23 38.26 -28.89
C PHE A 217 95.54 38.55 -27.42
N PHE A 218 96.73 39.05 -27.09
CA PHE A 218 97.14 39.22 -25.70
C PHE A 218 96.35 40.32 -24.97
N GLN A 219 95.90 41.36 -25.67
CA GLN A 219 95.04 42.40 -25.08
C GLN A 219 93.68 41.86 -24.62
N ASN A 220 93.06 41.00 -25.42
CA ASN A 220 91.73 40.46 -25.11
C ASN A 220 91.81 39.16 -24.29
N TYR A 221 92.90 38.39 -24.39
CA TYR A 221 93.12 37.17 -23.60
C TYR A 221 93.10 37.45 -22.10
N SER A 222 93.76 38.54 -21.65
CA SER A 222 93.76 38.93 -20.22
C SER A 222 92.38 39.34 -19.70
N SER A 223 91.48 39.84 -20.56
CA SER A 223 90.10 40.16 -20.18
C SER A 223 89.19 38.92 -20.11
N GLN A 224 89.57 37.84 -20.80
CA GLN A 224 88.78 36.62 -20.92
C GLN A 224 89.30 35.44 -20.08
N SER A 225 90.50 35.54 -19.48
CA SER A 225 91.09 34.47 -18.66
C SER A 225 90.43 34.26 -17.29
N GLY A 226 89.28 34.90 -17.02
CA GLY A 226 88.52 34.71 -15.80
C GLY A 226 87.84 33.34 -15.81
N VAL A 227 87.96 32.58 -14.73
CA VAL A 227 87.25 31.31 -14.57
C VAL A 227 85.75 31.62 -14.44
N TYR A 228 84.95 31.18 -15.43
CA TYR A 228 83.49 31.25 -15.31
C TYR A 228 83.03 30.19 -14.29
N LEU A 229 82.57 30.65 -13.13
CA LEU A 229 82.01 29.78 -12.10
C LEU A 229 80.51 29.62 -12.36
N CYS A 230 80.11 28.39 -12.68
CA CYS A 230 78.71 28.00 -12.76
C CYS A 230 78.05 28.28 -11.40
N THR A 231 76.94 29.03 -11.42
CA THR A 231 76.29 29.51 -10.18
C THR A 231 75.12 28.64 -9.76
N THR A 232 74.60 27.78 -10.65
CA THR A 232 73.54 26.84 -10.29
C THR A 232 74.09 25.53 -9.74
N SER A 233 73.50 25.08 -8.63
CA SER A 233 73.79 23.75 -8.06
C SER A 233 73.10 22.66 -8.89
N PRO A 234 73.78 21.53 -9.19
CA PRO A 234 73.16 20.41 -9.88
C PRO A 234 71.98 19.87 -9.06
N ARG A 235 70.79 19.84 -9.66
CA ARG A 235 69.65 19.09 -9.13
C ARG A 235 69.31 17.97 -10.09
N ASP A 236 69.29 16.75 -9.57
CA ASP A 236 68.82 15.60 -10.34
C ASP A 236 67.29 15.60 -10.42
N VAL A 237 66.78 15.20 -11.59
CA VAL A 237 65.34 14.98 -11.77
C VAL A 237 64.97 13.70 -11.04
N ASN A 238 63.92 13.75 -10.21
CA ASN A 238 63.38 12.56 -9.59
C ASN A 238 62.58 11.76 -10.62
N ASP A 239 62.94 10.50 -10.85
CA ASP A 239 62.28 9.62 -11.82
C ASP A 239 60.84 9.20 -11.42
N LEU A 240 60.43 9.45 -10.17
CA LEU A 240 59.13 9.04 -9.61
C LEU A 240 58.14 10.21 -9.46
N LEU A 241 57.73 10.83 -10.56
CA LEU A 241 56.74 11.93 -10.59
C LEU A 241 55.27 11.46 -10.68
N THR A 242 54.93 10.30 -10.11
CA THR A 242 53.58 9.71 -10.26
C THR A 242 52.70 9.92 -9.03
N PHE A 243 51.38 10.04 -9.25
CA PHE A 243 50.36 10.03 -8.18
C PHE A 243 49.87 8.61 -7.85
N GLU A 244 50.65 7.57 -8.14
CA GLU A 244 50.23 6.16 -7.99
C GLU A 244 49.83 5.82 -6.55
N ASN A 245 50.52 6.38 -5.55
CA ASN A 245 50.17 6.17 -4.14
C ASN A 245 48.83 6.83 -3.76
N VAL A 246 48.46 7.93 -4.43
CA VAL A 246 47.16 8.57 -4.25
C VAL A 246 46.07 7.69 -4.85
N ASP A 247 46.30 7.14 -6.05
CA ASP A 247 45.37 6.21 -6.70
C ASP A 247 45.12 4.95 -5.87
N LYS A 248 46.19 4.34 -5.32
CA LYS A 248 46.09 3.21 -4.38
C LYS A 248 45.25 3.56 -3.15
N SER A 249 45.46 4.75 -2.58
CA SER A 249 44.74 5.21 -1.40
C SER A 249 43.25 5.47 -1.66
N VAL A 250 42.90 6.03 -2.84
CA VAL A 250 41.51 6.22 -3.26
C VAL A 250 40.82 4.87 -3.56
N SER A 251 41.55 3.93 -4.17
CA SER A 251 41.07 2.58 -4.43
C SER A 251 40.78 1.81 -3.14
N GLU A 252 41.66 1.91 -2.14
CA GLU A 252 41.45 1.30 -0.82
C GLU A 252 40.23 1.89 -0.11
N LEU A 253 40.06 3.21 -0.13
CA LEU A 253 38.86 3.87 0.40
C LEU A 253 37.58 3.32 -0.26
N ASN A 254 37.57 3.16 -1.58
CA ASN A 254 36.42 2.63 -2.31
C ASN A 254 36.12 1.18 -1.91
N SER A 255 37.14 0.33 -1.82
CA SER A 255 37.00 -1.07 -1.40
C SER A 255 36.35 -1.18 -0.01
N GLN A 256 36.82 -0.37 0.95
CA GLN A 256 36.27 -0.35 2.30
C GLN A 256 34.82 0.14 2.34
N LEU A 257 34.48 1.19 1.58
CA LEU A 257 33.12 1.71 1.50
C LEU A 257 32.14 0.68 0.91
N VAL A 258 32.52 0.02 -0.18
CA VAL A 258 31.68 -1.02 -0.81
C VAL A 258 31.40 -2.16 0.16
N LYS A 259 32.43 -2.67 0.83
CA LYS A 259 32.30 -3.75 1.82
C LYS A 259 31.37 -3.36 2.97
N LEU A 260 31.52 -2.14 3.49
CA LEU A 260 30.66 -1.62 4.56
C LEU A 260 29.19 -1.53 4.09
N CYS A 261 28.96 -1.04 2.87
CA CYS A 261 27.62 -0.97 2.29
C CYS A 261 26.97 -2.36 2.19
N GLU A 262 27.67 -3.35 1.65
CA GLU A 262 27.16 -4.73 1.51
C GLU A 262 26.75 -5.33 2.86
N GLU A 263 27.60 -5.19 3.89
CA GLU A 263 27.33 -5.72 5.23
C GLU A 263 26.05 -5.10 5.83
N HIS A 264 25.91 -3.78 5.74
CA HIS A 264 24.77 -3.09 6.32
C HIS A 264 23.49 -3.30 5.51
N MET A 265 23.58 -3.39 4.17
CA MET A 265 22.42 -3.70 3.32
C MET A 265 21.85 -5.08 3.63
N GLY A 266 22.69 -6.08 3.92
CA GLY A 266 22.22 -7.38 4.38
C GLY A 266 21.42 -7.32 5.69
N LYS A 267 21.85 -6.48 6.65
CA LYS A 267 21.13 -6.26 7.92
C LYS A 267 19.81 -5.53 7.70
N ILE A 268 19.79 -4.51 6.84
CA ILE A 268 18.58 -3.75 6.49
C ILE A 268 17.57 -4.66 5.82
N SER A 269 17.98 -5.46 4.83
CA SER A 269 17.10 -6.38 4.10
C SER A 269 16.38 -7.35 5.04
N LYS A 270 17.07 -7.89 6.04
CA LYS A 270 16.46 -8.77 7.05
C LYS A 270 15.39 -8.04 7.88
N LYS A 271 15.72 -6.86 8.39
CA LYS A 271 14.77 -6.04 9.18
C LYS A 271 13.53 -5.64 8.38
N VAL A 272 13.67 -5.38 7.07
CA VAL A 272 12.53 -5.10 6.19
C VAL A 272 11.64 -6.34 6.05
N ALA A 273 12.23 -7.52 5.87
CA ALA A 273 11.48 -8.78 5.74
C ALA A 273 10.72 -9.18 7.03
N ASP A 274 11.19 -8.75 8.20
CA ASP A 274 10.56 -9.01 9.50
C ASP A 274 9.24 -8.22 9.69
N VAL A 275 8.99 -7.17 8.89
CA VAL A 275 7.78 -6.34 9.05
C VAL A 275 6.58 -7.03 8.39
N GLN A 276 5.67 -7.55 9.20
CA GLN A 276 4.45 -8.21 8.75
C GLN A 276 3.19 -7.54 9.31
N ILE A 277 2.14 -7.41 8.48
CA ILE A 277 0.83 -6.92 8.92
C ILE A 277 0.11 -7.98 9.77
N PHE A 278 0.29 -9.25 9.43
CA PHE A 278 -0.28 -10.35 10.20
C PHE A 278 0.65 -10.75 11.34
N LYS A 279 0.09 -10.95 12.53
CA LYS A 279 0.81 -11.65 13.60
C LYS A 279 0.95 -13.11 13.18
N THR A 280 2.18 -13.57 13.00
CA THR A 280 2.46 -15.01 12.94
C THR A 280 2.06 -15.61 14.29
N THR A 281 0.90 -16.24 14.33
CA THR A 281 0.49 -16.97 15.52
C THR A 281 1.29 -18.26 15.49
N ARG A 282 2.38 -18.34 16.26
CA ARG A 282 2.96 -19.65 16.59
C ARG A 282 1.86 -20.39 17.35
N LEU A 283 1.28 -21.40 16.71
CA LEU A 283 0.45 -22.40 17.38
C LEU A 283 1.31 -22.97 18.52
N GLN A 284 0.94 -22.67 19.77
CA GLN A 284 1.38 -23.42 20.94
C GLN A 284 0.43 -24.61 21.13
#